data_AF-A0A2U8JG15-F1
#
_entry.id   AF-A0A2U8JG15-F1
#
_cell.length_a   1.000
_cell.length_b   1.000
_cell.length_c   1.000
_cell.angle_alpha   90.00
_cell.angle_beta   90.00
_cell.angle_gamma   90.00
#
_symmetry.space_group_name_H-M   'P 1'
#
loop_
_entity.id
_entity.type
_entity.pdbx_description
1 polymer ?
#
loop_
_entity_poly.entity_id
_entity_poly.type
_entity_poly.pdbx_seq_one_letter_code
_entity_poly.pdbx_strand_id
1 'polypeptide(L)'
;MTNIRKSHPLIKIINHSFIDLPAPSNISSWWNFGSLLGICLILQILTGLFLAMHYTSDTTTAFSSVTHICRDVNYGWIIRYLHANGASMFFICLFIHVGRGLYYGSYTFLETWNIGIILLLTVMATAFMGYVLPWGQMS
;
A
#
# COMPACT_ATOMS: atom_id res chain seq x y z
N MET A 1 36.29 -5.02 -16.21
CA MET A 1 35.30 -6.12 -16.02
C MET A 1 33.96 -5.51 -15.65
N THR A 2 32.86 -5.90 -16.30
CA THR A 2 31.51 -5.46 -15.93
C THR A 2 31.09 -6.13 -14.61
N ASN A 3 30.69 -5.34 -13.61
CA ASN A 3 30.20 -5.86 -12.33
C ASN A 3 28.92 -6.70 -12.54
N ILE A 4 28.75 -7.76 -11.73
CA ILE A 4 27.57 -8.63 -11.66
C ILE A 4 26.25 -7.84 -11.62
N ARG A 5 26.23 -6.68 -10.93
CA ARG A 5 25.04 -5.81 -10.88
C ARG A 5 24.53 -5.36 -12.26
N LYS A 6 25.44 -5.22 -13.23
CA LYS A 6 25.15 -4.75 -14.58
C LYS A 6 25.03 -5.89 -15.61
N SER A 7 25.52 -7.09 -15.29
CA SER A 7 25.51 -8.24 -16.20
C SER A 7 24.45 -9.28 -15.89
N HIS A 8 24.15 -9.55 -14.61
CA HIS A 8 23.18 -10.57 -14.23
C HIS A 8 21.75 -10.14 -14.59
N PRO A 9 20.97 -10.92 -15.37
CA PRO A 9 19.68 -10.48 -15.92
C PRO A 9 18.69 -9.94 -14.89
N LEU A 10 18.54 -10.59 -13.73
CA LEU A 10 17.64 -10.13 -12.66
C LEU A 10 18.17 -8.90 -11.92
N ILE A 11 19.46 -8.89 -11.59
CA ILE A 11 20.06 -7.83 -10.78
C ILE A 11 20.17 -6.55 -11.61
N LYS A 12 20.33 -6.68 -12.93
CA LYS A 12 20.33 -5.56 -13.87
C LYS A 12 19.04 -4.75 -13.79
N ILE A 13 17.87 -5.38 -13.63
CA ILE A 13 16.59 -4.67 -13.49
C ILE A 13 16.61 -3.80 -12.23
N ILE A 14 16.97 -4.40 -11.08
CA ILE A 14 17.10 -3.69 -9.80
C ILE A 14 18.13 -2.56 -9.90
N ASN A 15 19.26 -2.81 -10.56
CA ASN A 15 20.30 -1.81 -10.71
C ASN A 15 19.79 -0.58 -11.47
N HIS A 16 19.08 -0.77 -12.58
CA HIS A 16 18.58 0.34 -13.39
C HIS A 16 17.38 1.07 -12.76
N SER A 17 16.54 0.39 -11.97
CA SER A 17 15.35 1.00 -11.38
C SER A 17 15.55 1.53 -9.96
N PHE A 18 16.62 1.12 -9.26
CA PHE A 18 16.77 1.40 -7.82
C PHE A 18 18.16 1.88 -7.41
N ILE A 19 19.25 1.44 -8.04
CA ILE A 19 20.62 1.73 -7.60
C ILE A 19 21.25 2.83 -8.45
N ASP A 20 21.43 2.57 -9.74
CA ASP A 20 22.04 3.50 -10.71
C ASP A 20 20.93 4.24 -11.49
N LEU A 21 19.79 4.51 -10.87
CA LEU A 21 18.70 5.29 -11.45
C LEU A 21 19.10 6.78 -11.47
N PRO A 22 19.18 7.46 -12.63
CA PRO A 22 19.41 8.89 -12.67
C PRO A 22 18.17 9.63 -12.14
N ALA A 23 18.33 10.33 -11.02
CA ALA A 23 17.29 11.17 -10.41
C ALA A 23 17.67 12.65 -10.45
N PRO A 24 16.71 13.58 -10.64
CA PRO A 24 16.99 15.00 -10.52
C PRO A 24 17.47 15.35 -9.10
N SER A 25 18.49 16.20 -8.99
CA SER A 25 19.12 16.52 -7.70
C SER A 25 18.25 17.40 -6.78
N ASN A 26 17.21 18.03 -7.31
CA ASN A 26 16.37 19.01 -6.63
C ASN A 26 14.95 18.52 -6.33
N ILE A 27 14.69 17.20 -6.37
CA ILE A 27 13.40 16.66 -5.91
C ILE A 27 13.22 16.93 -4.41
N SER A 28 12.03 17.42 -4.05
CA SER A 28 11.68 17.76 -2.67
C SER A 28 11.05 16.57 -1.92
N SER A 29 10.71 16.76 -0.65
CA SER A 29 10.05 15.74 0.19
C SER A 29 8.77 15.17 -0.42
N TRP A 30 8.09 15.90 -1.30
CA TRP A 30 6.88 15.45 -1.99
C TRP A 30 7.13 14.22 -2.90
N TRP A 31 8.38 13.97 -3.33
CA TRP A 31 8.72 12.77 -4.10
C TRP A 31 8.80 11.48 -3.28
N ASN A 32 8.86 11.58 -1.95
CA ASN A 32 8.90 10.42 -1.06
C ASN A 32 7.57 9.65 -1.03
N PHE A 33 6.45 10.29 -1.38
CA PHE A 33 5.15 9.63 -1.30
C PHE A 33 5.00 8.46 -2.27
N GLY A 34 5.80 8.38 -3.35
CA GLY A 34 5.80 7.19 -4.21
C GLY A 34 6.32 5.94 -3.49
N SER A 35 7.44 6.05 -2.77
CA SER A 35 8.01 4.93 -2.02
C SER A 35 7.18 4.60 -0.77
N LEU A 36 6.64 5.62 -0.09
CA LEU A 36 5.73 5.40 1.04
C LEU A 36 4.47 4.64 0.65
N LEU A 37 3.91 4.88 -0.54
CA LEU A 37 2.79 4.09 -1.07
C LEU A 37 3.17 2.62 -1.28
N GLY A 38 4.38 2.35 -1.79
CA GLY A 38 4.91 0.99 -1.88
C GLY A 38 5.04 0.30 -0.52
N ILE A 39 5.53 1.02 0.49
CA ILE A 39 5.61 0.52 1.86
C ILE A 39 4.20 0.27 2.45
N CYS A 40 3.25 1.19 2.24
CA CYS A 40 1.86 1.00 2.67
C CYS A 40 1.27 -0.26 2.05
N LEU A 41 1.48 -0.49 0.75
CA LEU A 41 0.98 -1.68 0.06
C LEU A 41 1.56 -2.97 0.67
N ILE A 42 2.88 -3.04 0.86
CA ILE A 42 3.53 -4.21 1.47
C ILE A 42 3.00 -4.45 2.89
N LEU A 43 2.88 -3.38 3.69
CA LEU A 43 2.36 -3.44 5.05
C LEU A 43 0.92 -3.97 5.06
N GLN A 44 0.04 -3.46 4.19
CA GLN A 44 -1.35 -3.92 4.09
C GLN A 44 -1.44 -5.38 3.64
N ILE A 45 -0.64 -5.81 2.67
CA ILE A 45 -0.62 -7.21 2.22
C ILE A 45 -0.17 -8.13 3.35
N LEU A 46 0.93 -7.81 4.03
CA LEU A 46 1.45 -8.64 5.11
C LEU A 46 0.45 -8.71 6.27
N THR A 47 0.02 -7.56 6.81
CA THR A 47 -0.94 -7.53 7.93
C THR A 47 -2.27 -8.17 7.56
N GLY A 48 -2.77 -7.93 6.34
CA GLY A 48 -4.02 -8.51 5.85
C GLY A 48 -3.95 -10.04 5.72
N LEU A 49 -2.81 -10.57 5.24
CA LEU A 49 -2.57 -12.01 5.17
C LEU A 49 -2.63 -12.65 6.56
N PHE A 50 -1.96 -12.06 7.56
CA PHE A 50 -1.99 -12.58 8.94
C PHE A 50 -3.39 -12.48 9.56
N LEU A 51 -4.15 -11.43 9.27
CA LEU A 51 -5.55 -11.31 9.73
C LEU A 51 -6.44 -12.38 9.09
N ALA A 52 -6.27 -12.62 7.79
CA ALA A 52 -7.06 -13.59 7.04
C ALA A 52 -6.90 -15.03 7.56
N MET A 53 -5.75 -15.37 8.15
CA MET A 53 -5.53 -16.69 8.78
C MET A 53 -6.45 -16.96 9.99
N HIS A 54 -7.04 -15.92 10.57
CA HIS A 54 -7.85 -15.99 11.79
C HIS A 54 -9.28 -15.43 11.61
N TYR A 55 -9.61 -14.92 10.42
CA TYR A 55 -10.90 -14.35 10.10
C TYR A 55 -11.85 -15.40 9.48
N THR A 56 -13.15 -15.28 9.76
CA THR A 56 -14.20 -16.06 9.11
C THR A 56 -15.18 -15.13 8.40
N SER A 57 -15.52 -15.42 7.14
CA SER A 57 -16.38 -14.56 6.31
C SER A 57 -17.87 -14.83 6.44
N ASP A 58 -18.28 -15.77 7.29
CA ASP A 58 -19.69 -16.05 7.53
C ASP A 58 -20.32 -14.96 8.40
N THR A 59 -21.50 -14.45 8.01
CA THR A 59 -22.17 -13.34 8.69
C THR A 59 -22.44 -13.57 10.18
N THR A 60 -22.58 -14.83 10.61
CA THR A 60 -22.80 -15.17 12.03
C THR A 60 -21.52 -15.12 12.87
N THR A 61 -20.34 -15.21 12.22
CA THR A 61 -19.03 -15.30 12.89
C THR A 61 -18.05 -14.18 12.50
N ALA A 62 -18.36 -13.35 11.50
CA ALA A 62 -17.48 -12.30 11.00
C ALA A 62 -17.05 -11.33 12.12
N PHE A 63 -18.01 -10.76 12.84
CA PHE A 63 -17.71 -9.83 13.94
C PHE A 63 -16.95 -10.52 15.08
N SER A 64 -17.38 -11.72 15.49
CA SER A 64 -16.75 -12.44 16.59
C SER A 64 -15.32 -12.88 16.25
N SER A 65 -15.03 -13.27 15.01
CA SER A 65 -13.67 -13.62 14.56
C SER A 65 -12.71 -12.42 14.63
N VAL A 66 -13.16 -11.21 14.28
CA VAL A 66 -12.35 -9.98 14.47
C VAL A 66 -12.10 -9.68 15.94
N THR A 67 -13.08 -9.94 16.82
CA THR A 67 -12.86 -9.78 18.27
C THR A 67 -11.89 -10.83 18.83
N HIS A 68 -11.96 -12.08 18.35
CA HIS A 68 -11.03 -13.15 18.68
C HIS A 68 -9.60 -12.79 18.25
N ILE A 69 -9.41 -12.25 17.05
CA ILE A 69 -8.10 -11.73 16.61
C ILE A 69 -7.54 -10.72 17.60
N CYS A 70 -8.37 -9.79 18.09
CA CYS A 70 -7.87 -8.73 18.98
C CYS A 70 -7.59 -9.22 20.41
N ARG A 71 -8.27 -10.27 20.88
CA ARG A 71 -8.24 -10.68 22.29
C ARG A 71 -7.39 -11.92 22.54
N ASP A 72 -7.41 -12.87 21.60
CA ASP A 72 -6.93 -14.23 21.84
C ASP A 72 -5.75 -14.61 20.93
N VAL A 73 -5.59 -13.94 19.77
CA VAL A 73 -4.42 -14.14 18.90
C VAL A 73 -3.24 -13.32 19.40
N ASN A 74 -2.07 -13.96 19.54
CA ASN A 74 -0.82 -13.31 19.96
C ASN A 74 -0.51 -12.09 19.09
N TYR A 75 -0.42 -10.90 19.70
CA TYR A 75 -0.23 -9.62 19.01
C TYR A 75 -1.30 -9.28 17.95
N GLY A 76 -2.42 -10.00 17.90
CA GLY A 76 -3.45 -9.80 16.89
C GLY A 76 -4.10 -8.42 16.96
N TRP A 77 -4.19 -7.82 18.15
CA TRP A 77 -4.62 -6.42 18.29
C TRP A 77 -3.68 -5.44 17.57
N ILE A 78 -2.35 -5.60 17.68
CA ILE A 78 -1.38 -4.74 16.97
C ILE A 78 -1.57 -4.91 15.47
N ILE A 79 -1.63 -6.17 14.98
CA ILE A 79 -1.78 -6.44 13.55
C ILE A 79 -3.08 -5.83 13.01
N ARG A 80 -4.19 -5.98 13.75
CA ARG A 80 -5.50 -5.43 13.39
C ARG A 80 -5.46 -3.91 13.31
N TYR A 81 -4.93 -3.24 14.34
CA TYR A 81 -4.88 -1.78 14.34
C TYR A 81 -3.86 -1.22 13.36
N LEU A 82 -2.76 -1.94 13.10
CA LEU A 82 -1.80 -1.59 12.06
C LEU A 82 -2.44 -1.68 10.67
N HIS A 83 -3.23 -2.72 10.38
CA HIS A 83 -3.95 -2.85 9.12
C HIS A 83 -5.03 -1.77 8.93
N ALA A 84 -5.80 -1.47 9.99
CA ALA A 84 -6.88 -0.49 9.94
C ALA A 84 -6.35 0.95 9.80
N ASN A 85 -5.37 1.35 10.63
CA ASN A 85 -4.75 2.67 10.51
C ASN A 85 -3.83 2.78 9.29
N GLY A 86 -3.21 1.68 8.88
CA GLY A 86 -2.41 1.58 7.66
C GLY A 86 -3.22 1.90 6.42
N ALA A 87 -4.49 1.49 6.36
CA ALA A 87 -5.40 1.92 5.29
C ALA A 87 -5.59 3.45 5.26
N SER A 88 -5.76 4.10 6.42
CA SER A 88 -5.86 5.57 6.50
C SER A 88 -4.57 6.26 6.05
N MET A 89 -3.41 5.74 6.49
CA MET A 89 -2.11 6.25 6.05
C MET A 89 -1.92 6.09 4.53
N PHE A 90 -2.42 4.99 3.95
CA PHE A 90 -2.39 4.77 2.50
C PHE A 90 -3.14 5.89 1.77
N PHE A 91 -4.35 6.26 2.21
CA PHE A 91 -5.10 7.36 1.60
C PHE A 91 -4.46 8.73 1.80
N ILE A 92 -3.89 9.01 2.97
CA ILE A 92 -3.11 10.23 3.20
C ILE A 92 -1.95 10.32 2.20
N CYS A 93 -1.19 9.23 2.04
CA CYS A 93 -0.12 9.15 1.06
C CYS A 93 -0.63 9.34 -0.37
N LEU A 94 -1.76 8.73 -0.73
CA LEU A 94 -2.35 8.82 -2.08
C LEU A 94 -2.75 10.25 -2.40
N PHE A 95 -3.48 10.92 -1.50
CA PHE A 95 -3.94 12.28 -1.73
C PHE A 95 -2.76 13.26 -1.84
N ILE A 96 -1.74 13.10 -1.01
CA ILE A 96 -0.53 13.91 -1.13
C ILE A 96 0.21 13.61 -2.44
N HIS A 97 0.33 12.33 -2.82
CA HIS A 97 1.00 11.94 -4.06
C HIS A 97 0.31 12.52 -5.32
N VAL A 98 -1.03 12.48 -5.34
CA VAL A 98 -1.86 13.10 -6.39
C VAL A 98 -1.72 14.62 -6.37
N GLY A 99 -1.83 15.24 -5.18
CA GLY A 99 -1.70 16.69 -5.02
C GLY A 99 -0.34 17.21 -5.51
N ARG A 100 0.76 16.51 -5.20
CA ARG A 100 2.08 16.78 -5.78
C ARG A 100 2.03 16.72 -7.31
N GLY A 101 1.43 15.69 -7.87
CA GLY A 101 1.35 15.50 -9.32
C GLY A 101 0.60 16.62 -10.03
N LEU A 102 -0.45 17.16 -9.41
CA LEU A 102 -1.17 18.34 -9.89
C LEU A 102 -0.31 19.60 -9.78
N TYR A 103 0.28 19.87 -8.62
CA TYR A 103 1.06 21.09 -8.36
C TYR A 103 2.29 21.23 -9.27
N TYR A 104 3.02 20.14 -9.50
CA TYR A 104 4.23 20.13 -10.34
C TYR A 104 3.98 19.74 -11.80
N GLY A 105 2.71 19.64 -12.25
CA GLY A 105 2.38 19.30 -13.64
C GLY A 105 2.82 17.89 -14.08
N SER A 106 3.01 16.96 -13.13
CA SER A 106 3.46 15.60 -13.43
C SER A 106 2.43 14.77 -14.20
N TYR A 107 1.17 15.23 -14.26
CA TYR A 107 0.11 14.62 -15.08
C TYR A 107 0.40 14.68 -16.59
N THR A 108 1.40 15.46 -17.02
CA THR A 108 1.88 15.46 -18.41
C THR A 108 2.51 14.13 -18.84
N PHE A 109 2.97 13.30 -17.89
CA PHE A 109 3.32 11.90 -18.14
C PHE A 109 2.04 11.06 -18.21
N LEU A 110 1.33 11.14 -19.34
CA LEU A 110 -0.05 10.67 -19.50
C LEU A 110 -0.25 9.21 -19.11
N GLU A 111 0.64 8.31 -19.53
CA GLU A 111 0.53 6.88 -19.24
C GLU A 111 0.70 6.61 -17.74
N THR A 112 1.72 7.23 -17.12
CA THR A 112 1.98 7.13 -15.68
C THR A 112 0.81 7.70 -14.87
N TRP A 113 0.26 8.83 -15.31
CA TRP A 113 -0.88 9.49 -14.67
C TRP A 113 -2.15 8.64 -14.75
N ASN A 114 -2.47 8.09 -15.93
CA ASN A 114 -3.66 7.25 -16.13
C ASN A 114 -3.56 5.94 -15.33
N ILE A 115 -2.37 5.31 -15.27
CA ILE A 115 -2.15 4.17 -14.37
C ILE A 115 -2.35 4.59 -12.91
N GLY A 116 -1.88 5.79 -12.52
CA GLY A 116 -2.12 6.36 -11.19
C GLY A 116 -3.60 6.49 -10.83
N ILE A 117 -4.44 6.92 -11.79
CA ILE A 117 -5.90 6.98 -11.60
C ILE A 117 -6.49 5.58 -11.39
N ILE A 118 -6.08 4.60 -12.19
CA ILE A 118 -6.53 3.21 -12.04
C ILE A 118 -6.12 2.65 -10.67
N LEU A 119 -4.88 2.91 -10.24
CA LEU A 119 -4.40 2.50 -8.92
C LEU A 119 -5.20 3.15 -7.79
N LEU A 120 -5.52 4.44 -7.89
CA LEU A 120 -6.37 5.14 -6.93
C LEU A 120 -7.75 4.46 -6.81
N LEU A 121 -8.43 4.24 -7.93
CA LEU A 121 -9.75 3.59 -7.95
C LEU A 121 -9.69 2.16 -7.41
N THR A 122 -8.62 1.44 -7.70
CA THR A 122 -8.39 0.09 -7.18
C THR A 122 -8.26 0.11 -5.65
N VAL A 123 -7.44 1.01 -5.10
CA VAL A 123 -7.29 1.13 -3.64
C VAL A 123 -8.60 1.58 -2.97
N MET A 124 -9.38 2.46 -3.61
CA MET A 124 -10.73 2.83 -3.14
C MET A 124 -11.65 1.62 -3.04
N ALA A 125 -11.75 0.81 -4.10
CA ALA A 125 -12.57 -0.40 -4.09
C ALA A 125 -12.09 -1.39 -3.02
N THR A 126 -10.79 -1.64 -2.91
CA THR A 126 -10.21 -2.54 -1.90
C THR A 126 -10.52 -2.07 -0.48
N ALA A 127 -10.36 -0.77 -0.18
CA ALA A 127 -10.59 -0.24 1.16
C ALA A 127 -12.08 -0.25 1.53
N PHE A 128 -12.96 0.05 0.57
CA PHE A 128 -14.41 -0.06 0.76
C PHE A 128 -14.79 -1.49 1.13
N MET A 129 -14.40 -2.48 0.31
CA MET A 129 -14.70 -3.89 0.59
C MET A 129 -14.08 -4.37 1.91
N GLY A 130 -12.86 -3.92 2.23
CA GLY A 130 -12.18 -4.24 3.48
C GLY A 130 -12.92 -3.72 4.72
N TYR A 131 -13.58 -2.56 4.62
CA TYR A 131 -14.34 -1.96 5.73
C TYR A 131 -15.65 -2.70 6.05
N VAL A 132 -16.19 -3.45 5.09
CA VAL A 132 -17.38 -4.30 5.27
C VAL A 132 -17.06 -5.56 6.10
N LEU A 133 -15.82 -6.08 6.00
CA LEU A 133 -15.43 -7.37 6.59
C LEU A 133 -15.65 -7.52 8.11
N PRO A 134 -15.42 -6.49 8.97
CA PRO A 134 -15.66 -6.61 10.40
C PRO A 134 -17.14 -6.79 10.78
N TRP A 135 -18.07 -6.50 9.86
CA TRP A 135 -19.51 -6.70 10.05
C TRP A 135 -20.07 -5.93 11.27
N GLY A 136 -19.61 -4.68 11.45
CA GLY A 136 -20.17 -3.75 12.43
C GLY A 136 -21.40 -3.01 11.89
N GLN A 137 -22.04 -2.18 12.71
CA GLN A 137 -23.22 -1.39 12.27
C GLN A 137 -22.90 -0.35 11.19
N MET A 138 -21.67 0.16 11.18
CA MET A 138 -21.21 1.12 10.17
C MET A 138 -20.54 0.44 8.97
N SER A 139 -20.27 -0.87 9.05
CA SER A 139 -19.64 -1.66 7.97
C SER A 139 -20.55 -1.78 6.76
#